data_AF-A0A537IXC4-F1
#
_entry.id   AF-A0A537IXC4-F1
#
_cell.length_a   1.000
_cell.length_b   1.000
_cell.length_c   1.000
_cell.angle_alpha   90.00
_cell.angle_beta   90.00
_cell.angle_gamma   90.00
#
_symmetry.space_group_name_H-M   'P 1'
#
loop_
_entity.id
_entity.type
_entity.pdbx_description
1 polymer ?
#
loop_
_entity_poly.entity_id
_entity_poly.type
_entity_poly.pdbx_seq_one_letter_code
_entity_poly.pdbx_strand_id
1 'polypeptide(L)'
;RITRLIESLDLEGKQGETITGYSQGMKQKVAIMGAILHHPKILLMDEPLNGLDPKSARVVKELIHSLARDGVTTVFSTHVLEIAEAICDRLTILQNGRVLA
;
A
#
# COMPACT_ATOMS: atom_id res chain seq x y z
N ARG A 1 -16.21 1.49 -8.43
CA ARG A 1 -14.81 1.56 -7.95
C ARG A 1 -14.65 0.88 -6.60
N ILE A 2 -15.44 1.26 -5.59
CA ILE A 2 -15.40 0.64 -4.25
C ILE A 2 -15.45 -0.89 -4.32
N THR A 3 -16.41 -1.48 -5.04
CA THR A 3 -16.52 -2.93 -5.22
C THR A 3 -15.23 -3.57 -5.72
N ARG A 4 -14.65 -3.03 -6.82
CA ARG A 4 -13.38 -3.51 -7.38
C ARG A 4 -12.22 -3.40 -6.39
N LEU A 5 -12.17 -2.34 -5.60
CA LEU A 5 -11.10 -2.16 -4.61
C LEU A 5 -11.24 -3.13 -3.43
N ILE A 6 -12.47 -3.43 -3.02
CA ILE A 6 -12.74 -4.44 -2.00
C ILE A 6 -12.25 -5.82 -2.47
N GLU A 7 -12.58 -6.18 -3.72
CA GLU A 7 -12.12 -7.43 -4.35
C GLU A 7 -10.59 -7.44 -4.46
N SER A 8 -10.00 -6.38 -5.02
CA SER A 8 -8.55 -6.27 -5.23
C SER A 8 -7.73 -6.27 -3.94
N LEU A 9 -8.34 -5.94 -2.80
CA LEU A 9 -7.68 -5.93 -1.49
C LEU A 9 -8.04 -7.15 -0.63
N ASP A 10 -8.82 -8.10 -1.14
CA ASP A 10 -9.24 -9.30 -0.38
C ASP A 10 -10.01 -8.91 0.90
N LEU A 11 -11.00 -8.01 0.75
CA LEU A 11 -11.89 -7.51 1.81
C LEU A 11 -13.36 -7.91 1.60
N GLU A 12 -13.61 -8.87 0.71
CA GLU A 12 -14.95 -9.38 0.41
C GLU A 12 -15.59 -10.04 1.63
N GLY A 13 -16.90 -9.85 1.81
CA GLY A 13 -17.65 -10.37 2.95
C GLY A 13 -17.42 -9.61 4.26
N LYS A 14 -16.55 -8.59 4.27
CA LYS A 14 -16.26 -7.75 5.44
C LYS A 14 -16.99 -6.42 5.43
N GLN A 15 -17.71 -6.11 4.36
CA GLN A 15 -18.47 -4.88 4.23
C GLN A 15 -19.52 -4.75 5.34
N GLY A 16 -19.66 -3.56 5.91
CA GLY A 16 -20.66 -3.27 6.96
C GLY A 16 -20.24 -3.67 8.38
N GLU A 17 -19.15 -4.43 8.54
CA GLU A 17 -18.52 -4.65 9.85
C GLU A 17 -17.83 -3.36 10.34
N THR A 18 -17.78 -3.15 11.66
CA THR A 18 -17.05 -2.02 12.26
C THR A 18 -15.53 -2.24 12.12
N ILE A 19 -14.81 -1.23 11.64
CA ILE A 19 -13.34 -1.26 11.44
C ILE A 19 -12.58 -1.63 12.72
N THR A 20 -13.14 -1.37 13.91
CA THR A 20 -12.53 -1.74 15.19
C THR A 20 -12.22 -3.24 15.28
N GLY A 21 -13.10 -4.09 14.73
CA GLY A 21 -12.96 -5.55 14.72
C GLY A 21 -11.99 -6.10 13.66
N TYR A 22 -11.45 -5.25 12.79
CA TYR A 22 -10.53 -5.67 11.73
C TYR A 22 -9.14 -6.00 12.28
N SER A 23 -8.50 -6.99 11.65
CA SER A 23 -7.07 -7.24 11.86
C SER A 23 -6.25 -6.02 11.44
N GLN A 24 -5.00 -5.94 11.90
CA GLN A 24 -4.12 -4.83 11.53
C GLN A 24 -3.96 -4.71 10.01
N GLY A 25 -3.79 -5.84 9.31
CA GLY A 25 -3.67 -5.84 7.86
C GLY A 25 -4.94 -5.43 7.13
N MET A 26 -6.13 -5.78 7.66
CA MET A 26 -7.39 -5.30 7.11
C MET A 26 -7.54 -3.78 7.30
N LYS A 27 -7.19 -3.24 8.47
CA LYS A 27 -7.18 -1.79 8.71
C LYS A 27 -6.25 -1.06 7.74
N GLN A 28 -5.05 -1.61 7.51
CA GLN A 28 -4.09 -1.08 6.55
C GLN A 28 -4.67 -1.06 5.12
N LYS A 29 -5.28 -2.16 4.68
CA LYS A 29 -5.94 -2.24 3.36
C LYS A 29 -7.06 -1.22 3.21
N VAL A 30 -7.88 -1.01 4.25
CA VAL A 30 -8.92 0.03 4.24
C VAL A 30 -8.32 1.43 4.12
N ALA A 31 -7.22 1.72 4.83
CA ALA A 31 -6.52 2.99 4.72
C ALA A 31 -5.99 3.23 3.31
N ILE A 32 -5.35 2.22 2.70
CA ILE A 32 -4.87 2.27 1.31
C ILE A 32 -6.05 2.49 0.36
N MET A 33 -7.16 1.78 0.54
CA MET A 33 -8.37 1.95 -0.26
C MET A 33 -8.88 3.39 -0.22
N GLY A 34 -8.91 4.02 0.96
CA GLY A 34 -9.29 5.42 1.12
C GLY A 34 -8.33 6.38 0.40
N ALA A 35 -7.02 6.10 0.48
CA ALA A 35 -5.98 6.91 -0.17
C ALA A 35 -6.07 6.87 -1.71
N ILE A 36 -6.54 5.77 -2.30
CA ILE A 36 -6.61 5.62 -3.77
C ILE A 36 -8.01 5.83 -4.34
N LEU A 37 -9.06 5.88 -3.51
CA LEU A 37 -10.45 5.92 -3.97
C LEU A 37 -10.72 7.07 -4.94
N HIS A 38 -10.08 8.21 -4.73
CA HIS A 38 -10.28 9.45 -5.48
C HIS A 38 -9.33 9.62 -6.69
N HIS A 39 -8.63 8.55 -7.11
CA HIS A 39 -7.70 8.57 -8.25
C HIS A 39 -6.59 9.64 -8.12
N PRO A 40 -5.73 9.54 -7.10
CA PRO A 40 -4.63 10.49 -6.93
C PRO A 40 -3.65 10.41 -8.11
N LYS A 41 -3.05 11.54 -8.47
CA LYS A 41 -1.88 11.57 -9.37
C LYS A 41 -0.59 11.15 -8.64
N ILE A 42 -0.54 11.41 -7.33
CA ILE A 42 0.59 11.10 -6.46
C ILE A 42 0.06 10.39 -5.22
N LEU A 43 0.57 9.20 -4.92
CA LEU A 43 0.25 8.42 -3.73
C LEU A 43 1.46 8.38 -2.80
N LEU A 44 1.30 8.89 -1.58
CA LEU A 44 2.31 8.84 -0.52
C LEU A 44 1.86 7.85 0.55
N MET A 45 2.72 6.91 0.92
CA MET A 45 2.40 5.91 1.95
C MET A 45 3.56 5.75 2.93
N ASP A 46 3.24 5.75 4.22
CA ASP A 46 4.22 5.45 5.26
C ASP A 46 4.13 3.96 5.64
N GLU A 47 5.21 3.21 5.45
CA GLU A 47 5.32 1.79 5.80
C GLU A 47 4.10 0.93 5.36
N PRO A 48 3.69 0.96 4.07
CA PRO A 48 2.40 0.42 3.63
C PRO A 48 2.23 -1.09 3.82
N LEU A 49 3.34 -1.81 3.99
CA LEU A 49 3.40 -3.27 4.09
C LEU A 49 3.60 -3.77 5.51
N ASN A 50 3.73 -2.87 6.49
CA ASN A 50 3.97 -3.23 7.87
C ASN A 50 2.78 -3.99 8.49
N GLY A 51 3.07 -5.05 9.25
CA GLY A 51 2.06 -5.86 9.92
C GLY A 51 1.16 -6.68 8.98
N LEU A 52 1.51 -6.80 7.70
CA LEU A 52 0.82 -7.67 6.75
C LEU A 52 1.41 -9.08 6.77
N ASP A 53 0.54 -10.08 6.72
CA ASP A 53 0.95 -11.45 6.41
C ASP A 53 1.46 -11.55 4.94
N PRO A 54 2.18 -12.62 4.57
CA PRO A 54 2.75 -12.75 3.22
C PRO A 54 1.73 -12.64 2.07
N LYS A 55 0.49 -13.13 2.25
CA LYS A 55 -0.56 -13.03 1.23
C LYS A 55 -1.00 -11.58 1.08
N SER A 56 -1.31 -10.92 2.19
CA SER A 56 -1.73 -9.51 2.18
C SER A 56 -0.64 -8.57 1.63
N ALA A 57 0.62 -8.83 1.98
CA ALA A 57 1.75 -8.06 1.46
C ALA A 57 1.85 -8.17 -0.06
N ARG A 58 1.69 -9.38 -0.61
CA ARG A 58 1.68 -9.60 -2.07
C ARG A 58 0.56 -8.81 -2.76
N VAL A 59 -0.65 -8.85 -2.20
CA VAL A 59 -1.81 -8.11 -2.75
C VAL A 59 -1.53 -6.61 -2.81
N VAL A 60 -0.96 -6.03 -1.75
CA VAL A 60 -0.62 -4.60 -1.73
C VAL A 60 0.51 -4.26 -2.72
N LYS A 61 1.53 -5.13 -2.87
CA LYS A 61 2.58 -4.96 -3.88
C LYS A 61 2.01 -4.94 -5.31
N GLU A 62 1.13 -5.89 -5.63
CA GLU A 62 0.47 -5.97 -6.94
C GLU A 62 -0.38 -4.72 -7.22
N LEU A 63 -1.07 -4.20 -6.20
CA LEU A 63 -1.81 -2.94 -6.28
C LEU A 63 -0.89 -1.75 -6.58
N ILE A 64 0.24 -1.62 -5.87
CA ILE A 64 1.21 -0.54 -6.09
C ILE A 64 1.72 -0.57 -7.53
N HIS A 65 2.11 -1.74 -8.03
CA HIS A 65 2.54 -1.88 -9.43
C HIS A 65 1.43 -1.54 -10.42
N SER A 66 0.17 -1.90 -10.12
CA SER A 66 -0.96 -1.53 -10.99
C SER A 66 -1.15 -0.03 -11.05
N LEU A 67 -1.10 0.66 -9.91
CA LEU A 67 -1.25 2.11 -9.83
C LEU A 67 -0.12 2.82 -10.59
N ALA A 68 1.12 2.34 -10.45
CA ALA A 68 2.27 2.86 -11.20
C ALA A 68 2.07 2.70 -12.72
N ARG A 69 1.62 1.53 -13.18
CA ARG A 69 1.28 1.30 -14.60
C ARG A 69 0.16 2.20 -15.11
N ASP A 70 -0.79 2.53 -14.26
CA ASP A 70 -1.89 3.46 -14.56
C ASP A 70 -1.47 4.95 -14.51
N GLY A 71 -0.17 5.24 -14.31
CA GLY A 71 0.39 6.59 -14.32
C GLY A 71 0.36 7.30 -12.97
N VAL A 72 0.05 6.61 -11.87
CA VAL A 72 0.11 7.18 -10.51
C VAL A 72 1.54 7.16 -10.01
N THR A 73 2.09 8.33 -9.70
CA THR A 73 3.40 8.41 -9.04
C THR A 73 3.26 7.94 -7.60
N THR A 74 3.92 6.84 -7.23
CA THR A 74 3.82 6.28 -5.88
C THR A 74 5.15 6.44 -5.15
N VAL A 75 5.11 6.97 -3.93
CA VAL A 75 6.26 7.06 -3.02
C VAL A 75 5.87 6.40 -1.72
N PHE A 76 6.73 5.51 -1.22
CA PHE A 76 6.53 4.91 0.08
C PHE A 76 7.84 4.76 0.86
N SER A 77 7.72 4.72 2.18
CA SER A 77 8.82 4.39 3.09
C SER A 77 8.79 2.91 3.44
N THR A 78 9.96 2.33 3.63
CA THR A 78 10.15 0.99 4.19
C THR A 78 11.55 0.91 4.79
N HIS A 79 11.68 0.26 5.93
CA HIS A 79 12.98 -0.13 6.49
C HIS A 79 13.49 -1.48 5.97
N VAL A 80 12.68 -2.19 5.19
CA VAL A 80 13.03 -3.48 4.58
C VAL A 80 13.56 -3.26 3.16
N LEU A 81 14.86 -3.47 2.96
CA LEU A 81 15.53 -3.21 1.69
C LEU A 81 15.04 -4.13 0.58
N GLU A 82 14.82 -5.42 0.85
CA GLU A 82 14.36 -6.36 -0.19
C GLU A 82 12.97 -5.99 -0.73
N ILE A 83 12.14 -5.36 0.10
CA ILE A 83 10.83 -4.83 -0.33
C ILE A 83 11.01 -3.64 -1.25
N ALA A 84 11.92 -2.71 -0.89
CA ALA A 84 12.17 -1.52 -1.67
C ALA A 84 12.70 -1.90 -3.07
N GLU A 85 13.69 -2.79 -3.13
CA GLU A 85 14.28 -3.27 -4.38
C GLU A 85 13.27 -4.03 -5.26
N ALA A 86 12.36 -4.79 -4.66
CA ALA A 86 11.37 -5.57 -5.41
C ALA A 86 10.26 -4.73 -6.05
N ILE A 87 9.99 -3.52 -5.54
CA ILE A 87 8.81 -2.74 -5.93
C ILE A 87 9.19 -1.45 -6.66
N CYS A 88 10.26 -0.77 -6.22
CA CYS A 88 10.56 0.58 -6.63
C CYS A 88 11.39 0.64 -7.92
N ASP A 89 11.03 1.57 -8.81
CA ASP A 89 11.88 1.94 -9.95
C ASP A 89 13.08 2.81 -9.51
N ARG A 90 12.94 3.51 -8.37
CA ARG A 90 13.93 4.44 -7.81
C ARG A 90 13.97 4.29 -6.30
N LEU A 91 15.18 4.28 -5.75
CA LEU A 91 15.43 4.19 -4.30
C LEU A 91 16.10 5.45 -3.78
N THR A 92 15.79 5.79 -2.53
CA THR A 92 16.46 6.86 -1.79
C THR A 92 16.67 6.39 -0.36
N ILE A 93 17.90 6.48 0.13
CA ILE A 93 18.27 6.10 1.49
C ILE A 93 18.32 7.37 2.34
N LEU A 94 17.52 7.39 3.41
CA LEU A 94 17.51 8.49 4.37
C LEU A 94 18.30 8.10 5.63
N GLN A 95 19.16 9.01 6.07
CA GLN A 95 19.89 8.89 7.34
C GLN A 95 19.94 10.25 8.03
N ASN A 96 19.51 10.31 9.29
CA ASN A 96 19.52 11.54 10.11
C ASN A 96 18.88 12.77 9.40
N GLY A 97 17.76 12.55 8.71
CA GLY A 97 17.04 13.60 7.99
C GLY A 97 17.71 14.08 6.70
N ARG A 98 18.74 13.37 6.21
CA ARG A 98 19.43 13.68 4.95
C ARG A 98 19.36 12.52 3.98
N VAL A 99 19.33 12.83 2.69
CA VAL A 99 19.52 11.85 1.63
C VAL A 99 20.98 11.41 1.64
N LEU A 100 21.19 10.13 1.86
CA LEU A 100 22.51 9.49 1.81
C LEU A 100 22.83 9.02 0.38
N ALA A 101 21.85 8.44 -0.30
CA ALA A 101 21.92 7.91 -1.66
C ALA A 101 20.56 7.99 -2.34
#